data_AF-A0A507QW30-F1
#
_entry.id   AF-A0A507QW30-F1
#
_cell.length_a   1.000
_cell.length_b   1.000
_cell.length_c   1.000
_cell.angle_alpha   90.00
_cell.angle_beta   90.00
_cell.angle_gamma   90.00
#
_symmetry.space_group_name_H-M   'P 1'
#
loop_
_entity.id
_entity.type
_entity.pdbx_description
1 polymer ?
#
loop_
_entity_poly.entity_id
_entity_poly.type
_entity_poly.pdbx_seq_one_letter_code
_entity_poly.pdbx_strand_id
1 'polypeptide(L)'
;MLALHGFDAYGLDVSATGVSVAREYAKSELEHPHAYNFGDSSPFSPEKIQIQGGRGRGQVTIIQGDFFKSDWEFKEKQNGVKFDLIYDYTFLCALHPKMRQQWAFRMADLLTPTGLLVCLEFPLWKDLKLPGPPWGLNGVHWNLLAEGGDGIFYDDGYGFRGGEGEGKGAFTRKLYVKPVRSYEQGRGTDMLSVYVKK
;
A
#
# COMPACT_ATOMS: atom_id res chain seq x y z
N MET A 1 4.46 1.33 -12.30
CA MET A 1 4.81 2.59 -11.60
C MET A 1 3.69 3.61 -11.84
N LEU A 2 3.06 4.13 -10.79
CA LEU A 2 1.89 5.02 -10.90
C LEU A 2 2.17 6.34 -11.66
N ALA A 3 3.40 6.87 -11.59
CA ALA A 3 3.79 8.08 -12.32
C ALA A 3 3.66 7.99 -13.84
N LEU A 4 3.82 6.77 -14.40
CA LEU A 4 3.58 6.53 -15.84
C LEU A 4 2.10 6.67 -16.23
N HIS A 5 1.20 6.72 -15.25
CA HIS A 5 -0.25 6.87 -15.42
C HIS A 5 -0.75 8.24 -14.94
N GLY A 6 0.16 9.22 -14.81
CA GLY A 6 -0.18 10.61 -14.51
C GLY A 6 -0.34 10.97 -13.02
N PHE A 7 0.06 10.08 -12.10
CA PHE A 7 0.06 10.36 -10.66
C PHE A 7 1.40 10.94 -10.21
N ASP A 8 1.40 11.98 -9.38
CA ASP A 8 2.60 12.34 -8.62
C ASP A 8 2.82 11.29 -7.52
N ALA A 9 3.85 10.48 -7.69
CA ALA A 9 4.13 9.31 -6.87
C ALA A 9 5.21 9.60 -5.83
N TYR A 10 4.94 9.19 -4.59
CA TYR A 10 5.85 9.33 -3.47
C TYR A 10 6.24 7.95 -2.94
N GLY A 11 7.53 7.72 -2.75
CA GLY A 11 8.08 6.54 -2.07
C GLY A 11 8.78 6.96 -0.78
N LEU A 12 8.63 6.16 0.28
CA LEU A 12 9.26 6.40 1.57
C LEU A 12 10.01 5.14 2.00
N ASP A 13 11.27 5.29 2.38
CA ASP A 13 12.07 4.19 2.92
C ASP A 13 13.01 4.73 4.01
N VAL A 14 13.27 3.94 5.05
CA VAL A 14 14.20 4.33 6.13
C VAL A 14 15.67 4.20 5.69
N SER A 15 15.94 3.32 4.71
CA SER A 15 17.26 2.99 4.21
C SER A 15 17.74 4.01 3.18
N ALA A 16 18.85 4.71 3.47
CA ALA A 16 19.50 5.59 2.52
C ALA A 16 19.86 4.87 1.21
N THR A 17 20.35 3.63 1.31
CA THR A 17 20.65 2.79 0.14
C THR A 17 19.40 2.43 -0.63
N GLY A 18 18.31 2.03 0.06
CA GLY A 18 17.02 1.73 -0.56
C GLY A 18 16.47 2.92 -1.34
N VAL A 19 16.53 4.10 -0.74
CA VAL A 19 16.16 5.37 -1.39
C VAL A 19 17.00 5.65 -2.62
N SER A 20 18.33 5.48 -2.55
CA SER A 20 19.23 5.72 -3.69
C SER A 20 18.88 4.80 -4.87
N VAL A 21 18.74 3.50 -4.61
CA VAL A 21 18.40 2.49 -5.62
C VAL A 21 17.01 2.75 -6.21
N ALA A 22 16.02 3.08 -5.38
CA ALA A 22 14.67 3.39 -5.84
C ALA A 22 14.62 4.64 -6.73
N ARG A 23 15.46 5.65 -6.48
CA ARG A 23 15.58 6.85 -7.33
C ARG A 23 16.15 6.50 -8.70
N GLU A 24 17.22 5.70 -8.74
CA GLU A 24 17.83 5.25 -10.00
C GLU A 24 16.85 4.40 -10.81
N TYR A 25 16.16 3.47 -10.15
CA TYR A 25 15.12 2.65 -10.77
C TYR A 25 13.98 3.51 -11.32
N ALA A 26 13.45 4.44 -10.53
CA ALA A 26 12.38 5.33 -10.97
C ALA A 26 12.79 6.19 -12.17
N LYS A 27 14.02 6.72 -12.17
CA LYS A 27 14.57 7.46 -13.31
C LYS A 27 14.61 6.57 -14.56
N SER A 28 15.13 5.35 -14.44
CA SER A 28 15.20 4.40 -15.55
C SER A 28 13.81 4.05 -16.09
N GLU A 29 12.82 3.78 -15.23
CA GLU A 29 11.45 3.48 -15.64
C GLU A 29 10.73 4.69 -16.25
N LEU A 30 11.07 5.91 -15.84
CA LEU A 30 10.55 7.11 -16.50
C LEU A 30 11.17 7.29 -17.89
N GLU A 31 12.48 7.10 -18.05
CA GLU A 31 13.14 7.24 -19.36
C GLU A 31 12.74 6.11 -20.33
N HIS A 32 12.74 4.87 -19.83
CA HIS A 32 12.53 3.65 -20.59
C HIS A 32 11.53 2.73 -19.86
N PRO A 33 10.22 3.04 -19.91
CA PRO A 33 9.23 2.31 -19.15
C PRO A 33 9.08 0.87 -19.65
N HIS A 34 9.14 -0.08 -18.72
CA HIS A 34 8.94 -1.48 -19.06
C HIS A 34 7.46 -1.80 -19.30
N ALA A 35 7.20 -2.80 -20.15
CA ALA A 35 5.85 -3.22 -20.54
C ALA A 35 4.98 -3.65 -19.34
N TYR A 36 5.56 -4.24 -18.29
CA TYR A 36 4.81 -4.69 -17.12
C TYR A 36 4.13 -3.55 -16.34
N ASN A 37 4.56 -2.29 -16.55
CA ASN A 37 3.91 -1.13 -15.95
C ASN A 37 2.53 -0.83 -16.55
N PHE A 38 2.18 -1.48 -17.66
CA PHE A 38 0.94 -1.29 -18.39
C PHE A 38 0.16 -2.61 -18.41
N GLY A 39 -1.15 -2.53 -18.17
CA GLY A 39 -2.03 -3.69 -18.34
C GLY A 39 -2.26 -3.99 -19.83
N ASP A 40 -2.50 -5.26 -20.18
CA ASP A 40 -2.68 -5.72 -21.56
C ASP A 40 -3.85 -5.02 -22.28
N SER A 41 -4.87 -4.61 -21.53
CA SER A 41 -6.04 -3.87 -22.03
C SER A 41 -5.96 -2.35 -21.78
N SER A 42 -4.80 -1.84 -21.37
CA SER A 42 -4.68 -0.43 -20.99
C SER A 42 -4.81 0.48 -22.22
N PRO A 43 -5.70 1.50 -22.20
CA PRO A 43 -5.64 2.58 -23.18
C PRO A 43 -4.34 3.39 -23.08
N PHE A 44 -3.54 3.15 -22.03
CA PHE A 44 -2.25 3.75 -21.76
C PHE A 44 -1.07 2.82 -22.07
N SER A 45 -1.15 1.95 -23.09
CA SER A 45 0.08 1.29 -23.57
C SER A 45 1.12 2.35 -23.98
N PRO A 46 2.43 2.05 -23.96
CA PRO A 46 3.48 3.03 -24.31
C PRO A 46 3.21 3.77 -25.63
N GLU A 47 2.70 3.04 -26.63
CA GLU A 47 2.30 3.55 -27.94
C GLU A 47 1.07 4.47 -27.89
N LYS A 48 0.13 4.23 -26.96
CA LYS A 48 -1.14 5.00 -26.85
C LYS A 48 -1.05 6.19 -25.89
N ILE A 49 -0.11 6.20 -24.94
CA ILE A 49 0.18 7.36 -24.07
C ILE A 49 0.62 8.58 -24.89
N GLN A 50 1.34 8.37 -25.99
CA GLN A 50 1.71 9.46 -26.90
C GLN A 50 0.52 10.01 -27.70
N ILE A 51 -0.57 9.23 -27.85
CA ILE A 51 -1.67 9.52 -28.79
C ILE A 51 -2.87 10.19 -28.10
N GLN A 52 -3.09 9.97 -26.79
CA GLN A 52 -4.25 10.53 -26.07
C GLN A 52 -3.89 11.78 -25.23
N GLY A 53 -3.86 12.95 -25.89
CA GLY A 53 -4.45 14.16 -25.33
C GLY A 53 -3.93 14.75 -24.01
N GLY A 54 -2.63 14.60 -23.69
CA GLY A 54 -1.93 15.64 -22.91
C GLY A 54 -1.96 15.56 -21.37
N ARG A 55 -2.32 14.45 -20.73
CA ARG A 55 -1.87 14.23 -19.34
C ARG A 55 -0.48 13.62 -19.36
N GLY A 56 0.52 14.48 -19.13
CA GLY A 56 1.92 14.07 -19.01
C GLY A 56 2.13 13.07 -17.86
N ARG A 57 3.31 12.44 -17.84
CA ARG A 57 3.74 11.61 -16.71
C ARG A 57 3.75 12.46 -15.44
N GLY A 58 3.38 11.85 -14.32
CA GLY A 58 3.54 12.48 -13.01
C GLY A 58 5.00 12.46 -12.56
N GLN A 59 5.28 13.12 -11.45
CA GLN A 59 6.61 13.15 -10.84
C GLN A 59 6.82 11.95 -9.92
N VAL A 60 8.08 11.60 -9.67
CA VAL A 60 8.45 10.61 -8.65
C VAL A 60 9.35 11.26 -7.62
N THR A 61 8.95 11.19 -6.35
CA THR A 61 9.74 11.67 -5.22
C THR A 61 10.00 10.52 -4.25
N ILE A 62 11.26 10.15 -4.04
CA ILE A 62 11.64 9.13 -3.05
C ILE A 62 12.28 9.83 -1.85
N ILE A 63 11.75 9.58 -0.66
CA ILE A 63 12.11 10.25 0.58
C ILE A 63 12.76 9.24 1.52
N GLN A 64 13.83 9.66 2.19
CA GLN A 64 14.37 8.91 3.31
C GLN A 64 13.66 9.33 4.59
N GLY A 65 13.02 8.40 5.29
CA GLY A 65 12.32 8.71 6.53
C GLY A 65 11.67 7.51 7.19
N ASP A 66 11.21 7.72 8.42
CA ASP A 66 10.47 6.72 9.19
C ASP A 66 8.97 6.95 9.00
N PHE A 67 8.26 5.96 8.45
CA PHE A 67 6.80 6.02 8.20
C PHE A 67 5.98 6.43 9.43
N PHE A 68 6.43 6.06 10.63
CA PHE A 68 5.73 6.37 11.88
C PHE A 68 6.04 7.78 12.42
N LYS A 69 7.00 8.49 11.84
CA LYS A 69 7.28 9.91 12.11
C LYS A 69 6.63 10.80 11.06
N SER A 70 6.52 12.09 11.35
CA SER A 70 5.96 13.11 10.45
C SER A 70 7.01 14.11 9.95
N ASP A 71 8.28 13.94 10.29
CA ASP A 71 9.38 14.84 9.93
C ASP A 71 9.73 14.81 8.43
N TRP A 72 9.38 13.72 7.73
CA TRP A 72 9.49 13.59 6.29
C TRP A 72 8.33 14.23 5.52
N GLU A 73 7.24 14.62 6.20
CA GLU A 73 6.11 15.28 5.57
C GLU A 73 6.51 16.70 5.12
N PHE A 74 6.17 17.06 3.88
CA PHE A 74 6.57 18.35 3.28
C PHE A 74 6.01 19.53 4.10
N LYS A 75 6.92 20.25 4.77
CA LYS A 75 6.62 21.39 5.67
C LYS A 75 5.89 22.56 5.00
N GLU A 76 5.88 22.62 3.68
CA GLU A 76 5.24 23.70 2.91
C GLU A 76 3.71 23.60 2.88
N LYS A 77 3.12 22.44 3.21
CA LYS A 77 1.66 22.30 3.33
C LYS A 77 1.24 22.59 4.76
N GLN A 78 0.49 23.68 4.97
CA GLN A 78 -0.06 24.08 6.28
C GLN A 78 -0.89 22.99 6.98
N ASN A 79 -1.37 21.98 6.24
CA ASN A 79 -2.21 20.88 6.74
C ASN A 79 -1.53 19.49 6.65
N GLY A 80 -0.20 19.44 6.53
CA GLY A 80 0.54 18.19 6.32
C GLY A 80 0.32 17.59 4.92
N VAL A 81 0.92 16.43 4.67
CA VAL A 81 0.81 15.74 3.38
C VAL A 81 -0.39 14.80 3.39
N LYS A 82 -1.23 14.87 2.35
CA LYS A 82 -2.34 13.94 2.12
C LYS A 82 -2.27 13.36 0.72
N PHE A 83 -2.72 12.13 0.55
CA PHE A 83 -2.71 11.37 -0.69
C PHE A 83 -4.12 10.94 -1.09
N ASP A 84 -4.40 10.99 -2.40
CA ASP A 84 -5.64 10.44 -2.97
C ASP A 84 -5.59 8.92 -3.12
N LEU A 85 -4.39 8.35 -3.13
CA LEU A 85 -4.15 6.92 -3.28
C LEU A 85 -2.91 6.53 -2.46
N ILE A 86 -3.05 5.50 -1.64
CA ILE A 86 -1.92 4.79 -1.03
C ILE A 86 -1.96 3.34 -1.52
N TYR A 87 -0.80 2.83 -1.95
CA TYR A 87 -0.63 1.44 -2.36
C TYR A 87 0.30 0.71 -1.39
N ASP A 88 -0.24 -0.22 -0.61
CA ASP A 88 0.54 -1.10 0.28
C ASP A 88 0.78 -2.44 -0.40
N TYR A 89 2.07 -2.77 -0.56
CA TYR A 89 2.50 -4.10 -0.92
C TYR A 89 3.80 -4.41 -0.19
N THR A 90 3.84 -5.56 0.49
CA THR A 90 4.95 -6.04 1.33
C THR A 90 5.33 -5.17 2.53
N PHE A 91 4.70 -4.01 2.74
CA PHE A 91 5.02 -3.12 3.86
C PHE A 91 4.38 -3.60 5.16
N LEU A 92 3.05 -3.80 5.22
CA LEU A 92 2.40 -4.30 6.44
C LEU A 92 2.98 -5.64 6.91
N CYS A 93 3.31 -6.55 5.99
CA CYS A 93 3.88 -7.85 6.33
C CYS A 93 5.32 -7.77 6.86
N ALA A 94 6.03 -6.66 6.62
CA ALA A 94 7.36 -6.42 7.16
C ALA A 94 7.33 -5.88 8.60
N LEU A 95 6.21 -5.28 9.01
CA LEU A 95 6.05 -4.69 10.34
C LEU A 95 5.86 -5.75 11.43
N HIS A 96 6.51 -5.51 12.58
CA HIS A 96 6.24 -6.28 13.79
C HIS A 96 4.74 -6.14 14.17
N PRO A 97 4.04 -7.22 14.61
CA PRO A 97 2.59 -7.18 14.88
C PRO A 97 2.13 -6.01 15.75
N LYS A 98 2.89 -5.65 16.78
CA LYS A 98 2.61 -4.51 17.68
C LYS A 98 2.59 -3.13 17.01
N MET A 99 3.08 -2.99 15.78
CA MET A 99 3.11 -1.72 15.04
C MET A 99 1.93 -1.57 14.07
N ARG A 100 1.15 -2.65 13.85
CA ARG A 100 0.13 -2.69 12.80
C ARG A 100 -1.04 -1.75 13.05
N GLN A 101 -1.42 -1.57 14.31
CA GLN A 101 -2.44 -0.60 14.68
C GLN A 101 -2.00 0.82 14.34
N GLN A 102 -0.73 1.18 14.66
CA GLN A 102 -0.15 2.47 14.28
C GLN A 102 -0.09 2.65 12.76
N TRP A 103 0.19 1.56 12.02
CA TRP A 103 0.13 1.57 10.56
C TRP A 103 -1.28 1.90 10.05
N ALA A 104 -2.32 1.27 10.60
CA ALA A 104 -3.70 1.54 10.19
C ALA A 104 -4.09 3.00 10.46
N PHE A 105 -3.68 3.56 11.61
CA PHE A 105 -3.88 4.97 11.93
C PHE A 105 -3.14 5.90 10.97
N ARG A 106 -1.86 5.64 10.67
CA ARG A 106 -1.09 6.45 9.71
C ARG A 106 -1.67 6.38 8.30
N MET A 107 -2.13 5.22 7.84
CA MET A 107 -2.83 5.10 6.56
C MET A 107 -4.09 5.97 6.51
N ALA A 108 -4.90 5.98 7.57
CA ALA A 108 -6.11 6.81 7.64
C ALA A 108 -5.79 8.31 7.70
N ASP A 109 -4.74 8.67 8.43
CA ASP A 109 -4.26 10.05 8.55
C ASP A 109 -3.73 10.56 7.21
N LEU A 110 -2.85 9.81 6.54
CA LEU A 110 -2.23 10.22 5.29
C LEU A 110 -3.19 10.29 4.09
N LEU A 111 -4.39 9.73 4.18
CA LEU A 111 -5.38 9.80 3.10
C LEU A 111 -6.24 11.05 3.16
N THR A 112 -6.53 11.62 1.98
CA THR A 112 -7.63 12.57 1.82
C THR A 112 -8.96 11.92 2.23
N PRO A 113 -10.01 12.68 2.58
CA PRO A 113 -11.31 12.12 2.94
C PRO A 113 -11.90 11.18 1.87
N THR A 114 -11.59 11.42 0.59
CA THR A 114 -12.03 10.61 -0.55
C THR A 114 -10.95 9.65 -1.07
N GLY A 115 -9.82 9.56 -0.37
CA GLY A 115 -8.67 8.79 -0.80
C GLY A 115 -8.88 7.27 -0.69
N LEU A 116 -8.12 6.52 -1.47
CA LEU A 116 -8.17 5.07 -1.54
C LEU A 116 -6.92 4.45 -0.90
N LEU A 117 -7.11 3.46 -0.02
CA LEU A 117 -6.06 2.53 0.37
C LEU A 117 -6.20 1.26 -0.47
N VAL A 118 -5.22 0.97 -1.29
CA VAL A 118 -5.12 -0.26 -2.07
C VAL A 118 -4.08 -1.15 -1.44
N CYS A 119 -4.45 -2.38 -1.09
CA CYS A 119 -3.52 -3.37 -0.53
C CYS A 119 -3.44 -4.57 -1.46
N LEU A 120 -2.23 -4.93 -1.88
CA LEU A 120 -1.96 -6.27 -2.41
C LEU A 120 -1.61 -7.17 -1.22
N GLU A 121 -2.62 -7.85 -0.71
CA GLU A 121 -2.53 -8.61 0.54
C GLU A 121 -1.66 -9.86 0.34
N PHE A 122 -0.49 -9.86 0.99
CA PHE A 122 0.54 -10.90 0.92
C PHE A 122 1.34 -10.96 2.23
N PRO A 123 1.76 -12.14 2.72
CA PRO A 123 1.36 -13.49 2.32
C PRO A 123 0.09 -13.95 3.07
N LEU A 124 -0.88 -14.51 2.33
CA LEU A 124 -2.12 -15.06 2.91
C LEU A 124 -2.06 -16.57 3.20
N TRP A 125 -1.06 -17.26 2.63
CA TRP A 125 -0.82 -18.69 2.86
C TRP A 125 0.02 -19.00 4.10
N LYS A 126 0.77 -18.01 4.61
CA LYS A 126 1.70 -18.20 5.73
C LYS A 126 0.93 -18.22 7.05
N ASP A 127 1.21 -19.23 7.88
CA ASP A 127 0.67 -19.34 9.23
C ASP A 127 1.01 -18.09 10.07
N LEU A 128 -0.01 -17.54 10.74
CA LEU A 128 0.06 -16.33 11.57
C LEU A 128 1.02 -16.47 12.76
N LYS A 129 1.28 -17.71 13.21
CA LYS A 129 2.16 -18.01 14.36
C LYS A 129 3.64 -18.03 13.99
N LEU A 130 3.96 -18.12 12.69
CA LEU A 130 5.35 -18.21 12.25
C LEU A 130 6.02 -16.82 12.27
N PRO A 131 7.32 -16.75 12.65
CA PRO A 131 8.03 -15.49 12.72
C PRO A 131 8.17 -14.84 11.34
N GLY A 132 8.15 -13.51 11.30
CA GLY A 132 8.45 -12.70 10.11
C GLY A 132 9.80 -11.99 10.19
N PRO A 133 10.08 -11.05 9.26
CA PRO A 133 9.29 -10.76 8.07
C PRO A 133 9.52 -11.76 6.90
N PRO A 134 8.56 -11.94 5.97
CA PRO A 134 7.20 -11.42 6.05
C PRO A 134 6.39 -12.18 7.10
N TRP A 135 5.56 -11.51 7.89
CA TRP A 135 4.59 -12.15 8.78
C TRP A 135 3.37 -12.63 7.97
N GLY A 136 2.66 -13.67 8.44
CA GLY A 136 1.38 -14.05 7.86
C GLY A 136 0.33 -12.95 8.02
N LEU A 137 -0.51 -12.73 7.00
CA LEU A 137 -1.51 -11.64 6.98
C LEU A 137 -2.96 -12.10 6.75
N ASN A 138 -3.24 -13.41 6.76
CA ASN A 138 -4.61 -13.91 6.59
C ASN A 138 -5.54 -13.37 7.69
N GLY A 139 -6.56 -12.61 7.28
CA GLY A 139 -7.50 -11.91 8.18
C GLY A 139 -6.99 -10.60 8.79
N VAL A 140 -5.68 -10.31 8.72
CA VAL A 140 -5.06 -9.16 9.43
C VAL A 140 -5.55 -7.81 8.89
N HIS A 141 -5.61 -7.63 7.56
CA HIS A 141 -6.09 -6.37 6.97
C HIS A 141 -7.54 -6.08 7.35
N TRP A 142 -8.40 -7.08 7.29
CA TRP A 142 -9.82 -6.95 7.65
C TRP A 142 -9.98 -6.55 9.12
N ASN A 143 -9.26 -7.24 10.01
CA ASN A 143 -9.29 -6.96 11.43
C ASN A 143 -8.85 -5.52 11.75
N LEU A 144 -7.73 -5.07 11.17
CA LEU A 144 -7.22 -3.70 11.38
C LEU A 144 -8.16 -2.63 10.81
N LEU A 145 -8.54 -2.77 9.54
CA LEU A 145 -9.12 -1.68 8.77
C LEU A 145 -10.64 -1.62 8.90
N ALA A 146 -11.32 -2.77 8.88
CA ALA A 146 -12.77 -2.85 8.89
C ALA A 146 -13.34 -3.03 10.30
N GLU A 147 -12.74 -3.94 11.10
CA GLU A 147 -13.22 -4.25 12.46
C GLU A 147 -12.64 -3.30 13.53
N GLY A 148 -11.49 -2.68 13.25
CA GLY A 148 -10.82 -1.76 14.19
C GLY A 148 -10.04 -2.47 15.30
N GLY A 149 -9.63 -3.72 15.06
CA GLY A 149 -8.75 -4.48 15.94
C GLY A 149 -7.29 -4.01 15.89
N ASP A 150 -6.39 -4.82 16.47
CA ASP A 150 -4.95 -4.55 16.53
C ASP A 150 -4.13 -5.33 15.48
N GLY A 151 -4.77 -6.22 14.71
CA GLY A 151 -4.11 -7.05 13.71
C GLY A 151 -3.20 -8.12 14.30
N ILE A 152 -3.34 -8.45 15.59
CA ILE A 152 -2.59 -9.49 16.29
C ILE A 152 -3.48 -10.73 16.42
N PHE A 153 -2.94 -11.87 16.02
CA PHE A 153 -3.58 -13.17 16.27
C PHE A 153 -3.14 -13.71 17.62
N TYR A 154 -4.10 -14.03 18.48
CA TYR A 154 -3.84 -14.60 19.80
C TYR A 154 -4.13 -16.10 19.83
N ASP A 155 -3.18 -16.89 20.34
CA ASP A 155 -3.32 -18.34 20.52
C ASP A 155 -3.98 -18.70 21.87
N ASP A 156 -4.99 -17.91 22.26
CA ASP A 156 -5.75 -18.06 23.51
C ASP A 156 -7.15 -18.65 23.27
N GLY A 157 -7.42 -19.10 22.03
CA GLY A 157 -8.72 -19.63 21.59
C GLY A 157 -9.69 -18.59 21.05
N TYR A 158 -9.39 -17.29 21.22
CA TYR A 158 -10.24 -16.20 20.73
C TYR A 158 -9.79 -15.64 19.37
N GLY A 159 -8.54 -15.89 18.96
CA GLY A 159 -8.04 -15.49 17.64
C GLY A 159 -7.84 -13.98 17.52
N PHE A 160 -8.43 -13.35 16.51
CA PHE A 160 -8.36 -11.89 16.34
C PHE A 160 -9.32 -11.18 17.29
N ARG A 161 -8.90 -10.02 17.80
CA ARG A 161 -9.74 -9.16 18.63
C ARG A 161 -10.30 -8.03 17.78
N GLY A 162 -11.61 -7.79 17.86
CA GLY A 162 -12.25 -6.62 17.23
C GLY A 162 -12.34 -5.44 18.20
N GLY A 163 -12.71 -4.25 17.68
CA GLY A 163 -13.35 -3.25 18.53
C GLY A 163 -14.66 -3.81 19.09
N GLU A 164 -15.16 -3.30 20.23
CA GLU A 164 -16.46 -3.72 20.78
C GLU A 164 -17.60 -3.43 19.77
N GLY A 165 -17.91 -4.36 18.86
CA GLY A 165 -18.93 -4.23 17.81
C GLY A 165 -18.35 -4.24 16.37
N GLU A 166 -19.00 -4.98 15.47
CA GLU A 166 -18.67 -5.01 14.04
C GLU A 166 -18.65 -3.59 13.43
N GLY A 167 -17.63 -3.29 12.62
CA GLY A 167 -17.60 -2.07 11.81
C GLY A 167 -17.05 -0.80 12.47
N LYS A 168 -16.31 -0.90 13.58
CA LYS A 168 -15.65 0.25 14.21
C LYS A 168 -14.31 0.69 13.58
N GLY A 169 -13.76 -0.08 12.65
CA GLY A 169 -12.53 0.30 11.95
C GLY A 169 -12.71 1.55 11.09
N ALA A 170 -11.64 2.30 10.87
CA ALA A 170 -11.64 3.58 10.15
C ALA A 170 -11.95 3.44 8.64
N PHE A 171 -12.08 2.22 8.12
CA PHE A 171 -12.24 1.96 6.70
C PHE A 171 -13.44 1.06 6.39
N THR A 172 -13.94 1.21 5.16
CA THR A 172 -14.89 0.29 4.51
C THR A 172 -14.20 -0.35 3.31
N ARG A 173 -14.20 -1.68 3.22
CA ARG A 173 -13.70 -2.39 2.03
C ARG A 173 -14.70 -2.27 0.89
N LYS A 174 -14.28 -1.68 -0.23
CA LYS A 174 -15.07 -1.54 -1.46
C LYS A 174 -14.80 -2.62 -2.49
N LEU A 175 -13.61 -3.23 -2.45
CA LEU A 175 -13.21 -4.29 -3.35
C LEU A 175 -12.40 -5.35 -2.60
N TYR A 176 -12.62 -6.61 -2.94
CA TYR A 176 -11.78 -7.74 -2.54
C TYR A 176 -11.80 -8.79 -3.65
N VAL A 177 -10.75 -8.82 -4.45
CA VAL A 177 -10.71 -9.65 -5.67
C VAL A 177 -9.39 -10.37 -5.81
N LYS A 178 -9.42 -11.53 -6.44
CA LYS A 178 -8.22 -12.23 -6.88
C LYS A 178 -7.59 -11.45 -8.04
N PRO A 179 -6.35 -10.96 -7.93
CA PRO A 179 -5.69 -10.34 -9.07
C PRO A 179 -5.44 -11.38 -10.15
N VAL A 180 -5.66 -11.00 -11.41
CA VAL A 180 -5.42 -11.88 -12.59
C VAL A 180 -3.96 -12.31 -12.67
N ARG A 181 -3.04 -11.41 -12.28
CA ARG A 181 -1.60 -11.64 -12.22
C ARG A 181 -1.06 -11.19 -10.88
N SER A 182 -0.22 -12.02 -10.25
CA SER A 182 0.55 -11.68 -9.04
C SER A 182 1.91 -12.37 -9.05
N TYR A 183 2.71 -12.14 -8.02
CA TYR A 183 4.04 -12.73 -7.84
C TYR A 183 3.95 -14.20 -7.39
N GLU A 184 4.91 -15.02 -7.82
CA GLU A 184 4.98 -16.44 -7.47
C GLU A 184 5.06 -16.68 -5.95
N GLN A 185 5.72 -15.76 -5.23
CA GLN A 185 5.85 -15.80 -3.77
C GLN A 185 4.47 -15.83 -3.08
N GLY A 186 3.45 -15.23 -3.71
CA GLY A 186 2.07 -15.24 -3.24
C GLY A 186 1.37 -16.59 -3.31
N ARG A 187 1.97 -17.58 -3.99
CA ARG A 187 1.48 -18.96 -4.13
C ARG A 187 0.02 -19.05 -4.56
N GLY A 188 -0.42 -18.11 -5.41
CA GLY A 188 -1.81 -18.07 -5.86
C GLY A 188 -2.82 -17.72 -4.76
N THR A 189 -2.39 -17.17 -3.62
CA THR A 189 -3.31 -16.76 -2.53
C THR A 189 -3.50 -15.26 -2.39
N ASP A 190 -2.64 -14.42 -2.99
CA ASP A 190 -2.76 -12.95 -2.88
C ASP A 190 -4.13 -12.43 -3.28
N MET A 191 -4.58 -11.38 -2.60
CA MET A 191 -5.85 -10.71 -2.88
C MET A 191 -5.61 -9.22 -3.00
N LEU A 192 -6.28 -8.57 -3.95
CA LEU A 192 -6.30 -7.12 -4.05
C LEU A 192 -7.52 -6.59 -3.30
N SER A 193 -7.28 -5.74 -2.31
CA SER A 193 -8.33 -5.03 -1.59
C SER A 193 -8.25 -3.53 -1.82
N VAL A 194 -9.42 -2.89 -1.85
CA VAL A 194 -9.55 -1.43 -1.91
C VAL A 194 -10.42 -1.00 -0.75
N TYR A 195 -9.91 -0.07 0.05
CA TYR A 195 -10.56 0.49 1.22
C TYR A 195 -10.76 2.00 1.04
N VAL A 196 -11.89 2.50 1.53
CA VAL A 196 -12.17 3.94 1.65
C VAL A 196 -12.31 4.30 3.12
N LYS A 197 -11.87 5.51 3.49
CA LYS A 197 -12.04 6.02 4.84
C LYS A 197 -13.54 6.25 5.16
N LYS A 198 -13.94 5.98 6.40
CA LYS A 198 -15.29 6.29 6.91
C LYS A 198 -15.38 7.74 7.38
#